data_AF-A0A383E7N3-F1
#
_entry.id   AF-A0A383E7N3-F1
#
_cell.length_a   1.000
_cell.length_b   1.000
_cell.length_c   1.000
_cell.angle_alpha   90.00
_cell.angle_beta   90.00
_cell.angle_gamma   90.00
#
_symmetry.space_group_name_H-M   'P 1'
#
loop_
_entity.id
_entity.type
_entity.pdbx_description
1 polymer ?
#
loop_
_entity_poly.entity_id
_entity_poly.type
_entity_poly.pdbx_seq_one_letter_code
_entity_poly.pdbx_strand_id
1 'polypeptide(L)'
;MNTQENTFTLTQEDKLDYLDQINKFDLSKKKELMKSVPEKLQTLLQNGTLNSIQVQLINDLVHLFKLLEDNPNMDKDIQKKILFALDYFSNVDDEIPDSIPI
;
A
#
# COMPACT_ATOMS: atom_id res chain seq x y z
N MET A 1 22.39 13.87 -22.82
CA MET A 1 21.22 13.59 -21.97
C MET A 1 21.51 12.30 -21.24
N ASN A 2 21.84 12.37 -19.95
CA ASN A 2 21.97 11.19 -19.09
C ASN A 2 20.73 11.19 -18.20
N THR A 3 19.67 10.52 -18.64
CA THR A 3 18.58 10.11 -17.76
C THR A 3 19.12 8.97 -16.91
N GLN A 4 19.65 9.29 -15.73
CA GLN A 4 19.86 8.28 -14.70
C GLN A 4 18.47 7.80 -14.28
N GLU A 5 18.06 6.66 -14.83
CA GLU A 5 16.93 5.90 -14.32
C GLU A 5 17.28 5.48 -12.89
N ASN A 6 16.82 6.26 -11.92
CA ASN A 6 16.86 5.87 -10.51
C ASN A 6 15.84 4.76 -10.32
N THR A 7 16.23 3.54 -10.67
CA THR A 7 15.55 2.31 -10.28
C THR A 7 15.58 2.21 -8.77
N PHE A 8 14.48 2.59 -8.12
CA PHE A 8 14.32 2.40 -6.68
C PHE A 8 14.13 0.90 -6.40
N THR A 9 15.24 0.19 -6.25
CA THR A 9 15.26 -1.21 -5.81
C THR A 9 15.50 -1.28 -4.32
N LEU A 10 14.60 -1.97 -3.61
CA LEU A 10 14.77 -2.25 -2.19
C LEU A 10 16.08 -3.00 -1.95
N THR A 11 16.91 -2.44 -1.07
CA THR A 11 18.13 -3.09 -0.60
C THR A 11 17.79 -4.30 0.28
N GLN A 12 18.80 -5.11 0.62
CA GLN A 12 18.59 -6.20 1.58
C GLN A 12 18.22 -5.69 2.97
N GLU A 13 18.75 -4.53 3.36
CA GLU A 13 18.44 -3.87 4.63
C GLU A 13 16.97 -3.43 4.66
N ASP A 14 16.51 -2.72 3.62
CA ASP A 14 15.09 -2.29 3.51
C ASP A 14 14.13 -3.49 3.60
N LYS A 15 14.46 -4.60 2.93
CA LYS A 15 13.64 -5.82 2.97
C LYS A 15 13.57 -6.42 4.38
N LEU A 16 14.67 -6.44 5.11
CA LEU A 16 14.71 -6.95 6.48
C LEU A 16 13.91 -6.04 7.42
N ASP A 17 14.03 -4.73 7.24
CA ASP A 17 13.29 -3.74 8.01
C ASP A 17 11.79 -3.85 7.76
N TYR A 18 11.37 -3.99 6.50
CA TYR A 18 9.95 -4.21 6.20
C TYR A 18 9.43 -5.53 6.75
N LEU A 19 10.22 -6.62 6.68
CA LEU A 19 9.83 -7.89 7.28
C LEU A 19 9.66 -7.78 8.81
N ASP A 20 10.54 -7.07 9.49
CA ASP A 20 10.43 -6.81 10.93
C ASP A 20 9.17 -5.99 11.26
N GLN A 21 8.91 -4.93 10.48
CA GLN A 21 7.71 -4.10 10.64
C GLN A 21 6.41 -4.89 10.39
N ILE A 22 6.36 -5.71 9.34
CA ILE A 22 5.23 -6.60 9.04
C ILE A 22 5.01 -7.58 10.20
N ASN A 23 6.07 -8.20 10.70
CA ASN A 23 5.97 -9.15 11.80
C ASN A 23 5.42 -8.50 13.08
N LYS A 24 5.83 -7.25 13.34
CA LYS A 24 5.38 -6.44 14.49
C LYS A 24 4.06 -5.74 14.27
N PHE A 25 3.46 -5.86 13.08
CA PHE A 25 2.23 -5.15 12.73
C PHE A 25 1.07 -5.53 13.66
N ASP A 26 0.47 -4.52 14.29
CA ASP A 26 -0.63 -4.69 15.23
C ASP A 26 -1.95 -4.86 14.47
N LEU A 27 -2.55 -6.04 14.60
CA LEU A 27 -3.83 -6.37 13.98
C LEU A 27 -5.00 -5.55 14.56
N SER A 28 -4.85 -4.93 15.72
CA SER A 28 -5.86 -4.03 16.29
C SER A 28 -6.15 -2.82 15.38
N LYS A 29 -5.12 -2.38 14.62
CA LYS A 29 -5.21 -1.30 13.64
C LYS A 29 -6.09 -1.64 12.43
N LYS A 30 -6.42 -2.92 12.21
CA LYS A 30 -7.28 -3.37 11.11
C LYS A 30 -8.56 -2.54 11.02
N LYS A 31 -9.24 -2.34 12.15
CA LYS A 31 -10.52 -1.62 12.16
C LYS A 31 -10.38 -0.15 11.72
N GLU A 32 -9.29 0.49 12.15
CA GLU A 32 -9.00 1.89 11.80
C GLU A 32 -8.64 2.00 10.32
N LEU A 33 -7.76 1.13 9.82
CA LEU A 33 -7.34 1.11 8.41
C LEU A 33 -8.48 0.79 7.46
N MET A 34 -9.37 -0.12 7.85
CA MET A 34 -10.56 -0.42 7.08
C MET A 34 -11.53 0.76 6.98
N LYS A 35 -11.35 1.80 7.79
CA LYS A 35 -12.08 3.06 7.69
C LYS A 35 -11.30 4.14 6.92
N SER A 36 -10.00 4.29 7.17
CA SER A 36 -9.19 5.37 6.57
C SER A 36 -8.80 5.13 5.11
N VAL A 37 -8.57 3.88 4.70
CA VAL A 37 -8.21 3.54 3.31
C VAL A 37 -9.29 4.00 2.33
N PRO A 38 -10.59 3.70 2.53
CA PRO A 38 -11.65 4.23 1.67
C PRO A 38 -11.69 5.76 1.60
N GLU A 39 -11.43 6.46 2.70
CA GLU A 39 -11.43 7.93 2.75
C GLU A 39 -10.29 8.51 1.90
N LYS A 40 -9.08 7.94 1.98
CA LYS A 40 -7.94 8.33 1.13
C LYS A 40 -8.20 8.07 -0.35
N LEU A 41 -8.79 6.91 -0.67
CA LEU A 41 -9.19 6.58 -2.05
C LEU A 41 -10.21 7.57 -2.62
N GLN A 42 -11.22 7.96 -1.83
CA GLN A 42 -12.18 8.98 -2.26
C GLN A 42 -11.52 10.33 -2.52
N THR A 43 -10.57 10.73 -1.66
CA THR A 43 -9.82 11.99 -1.83
C THR A 43 -9.02 11.98 -3.13
N LEU A 44 -8.35 10.87 -3.44
CA LEU A 44 -7.60 10.71 -4.70
C LEU A 44 -8.52 10.80 -5.93
N LEU A 45 -9.70 10.19 -5.86
CA LEU A 45 -10.69 10.26 -6.93
C LEU A 45 -11.27 11.68 -7.13
N GLN A 46 -11.31 12.49 -6.08
CA GLN A 46 -11.85 13.85 -6.12
C GLN A 46 -10.84 14.90 -6.60
N ASN A 47 -9.54 14.67 -6.42
CA ASN A 47 -8.48 15.65 -6.69
C ASN A 47 -8.08 15.81 -8.18
N GLY A 48 -8.80 15.18 -9.12
CA GLY A 48 -8.64 15.42 -10.56
C GLY A 48 -8.09 14.23 -11.36
N THR A 49 -7.39 14.52 -12.46
CA THR A 49 -6.90 13.51 -13.44
C THR A 49 -5.85 12.60 -12.82
N LEU A 50 -6.27 11.41 -12.42
CA LEU A 50 -5.38 10.30 -12.08
C LEU A 50 -4.70 9.79 -13.36
N ASN A 51 -3.39 9.61 -13.30
CA ASN A 51 -2.67 8.94 -14.38
C ASN A 51 -2.93 7.42 -14.36
N SER A 52 -2.56 6.71 -15.42
CA SER A 52 -2.82 5.27 -15.53
C SER A 52 -2.18 4.44 -14.42
N ILE A 53 -1.02 4.88 -13.90
CA ILE A 53 -0.30 4.20 -12.82
C ILE A 53 -1.05 4.36 -11.49
N GLN A 54 -1.50 5.58 -11.18
CA GLN A 54 -2.30 5.87 -10.00
C GLN A 54 -3.62 5.10 -10.01
N VAL A 55 -4.28 5.00 -11.16
CA VAL A 55 -5.51 4.18 -11.32
C VAL A 55 -5.21 2.70 -11.08
N GLN A 56 -4.11 2.18 -11.62
CA GLN A 56 -3.73 0.78 -11.42
C GLN A 56 -3.44 0.49 -9.94
N LEU A 57 -2.66 1.35 -9.28
CA LEU A 57 -2.36 1.21 -7.85
C LEU A 57 -3.62 1.23 -7.00
N ILE A 58 -4.56 2.15 -7.28
CA ILE A 58 -5.86 2.21 -6.60
C ILE A 58 -6.62 0.90 -6.77
N ASN A 59 -6.68 0.34 -7.99
CA ASN A 59 -7.37 -0.92 -8.22
C ASN A 59 -6.74 -2.09 -7.47
N ASP A 60 -5.41 -2.17 -7.44
CA ASP A 60 -4.68 -3.21 -6.70
C ASP A 60 -4.95 -3.12 -5.20
N LEU A 61 -4.98 -1.91 -4.63
CA LEU A 61 -5.32 -1.67 -3.22
C LEU A 61 -6.78 -2.02 -2.90
N VAL A 62 -7.71 -1.71 -3.80
CA VAL A 62 -9.12 -2.11 -3.65
C VAL A 62 -9.25 -3.63 -3.66
N HIS A 63 -8.49 -4.34 -4.50
CA HIS A 63 -8.47 -5.81 -4.48
C HIS A 63 -7.92 -6.36 -3.16
N LEU A 64 -6.83 -5.79 -2.64
CA LEU A 64 -6.26 -6.16 -1.35
C LEU A 64 -7.22 -5.92 -0.19
N PHE A 65 -7.92 -4.78 -0.19
CA PHE A 65 -8.96 -4.46 0.78
C PHE A 65 -10.09 -5.50 0.77
N LYS A 66 -10.65 -5.78 -0.41
CA LYS A 66 -11.73 -6.77 -0.57
C LYS A 66 -11.26 -8.17 -0.16
N LEU A 67 -10.04 -8.53 -0.48
CA LEU A 67 -9.46 -9.81 -0.09
C LEU A 67 -9.46 -9.99 1.43
N LEU A 68 -9.18 -8.93 2.21
CA LEU A 68 -9.26 -8.95 3.67
C LEU A 68 -10.70 -8.98 4.20
N GLU A 69 -11.62 -8.30 3.53
CA GLU A 69 -13.04 -8.21 3.91
C GLU A 69 -13.76 -9.55 3.67
N ASP A 70 -13.58 -10.12 2.48
CA ASP A 70 -14.25 -11.35 2.04
C ASP A 70 -13.71 -12.61 2.73
N ASN A 71 -12.50 -12.53 3.32
CA ASN A 71 -11.82 -13.68 3.94
C ASN A 71 -11.47 -13.40 5.42
N PRO A 72 -12.47 -13.34 6.33
CA PRO A 72 -12.24 -13.00 7.74
C PRO A 72 -11.33 -14.01 8.47
N ASN A 73 -11.25 -15.25 7.99
CA ASN A 73 -10.45 -16.34 8.55
C ASN A 73 -9.10 -16.54 7.85
N MET A 74 -8.65 -15.57 7.05
CA MET A 74 -7.35 -15.61 6.38
C MET A 74 -6.20 -15.81 7.38
N ASP A 75 -5.13 -16.48 6.94
CA ASP A 75 -3.92 -16.64 7.75
C ASP A 75 -3.39 -15.29 8.27
N LYS A 76 -2.93 -15.27 9.53
CA LYS A 76 -2.51 -14.03 10.21
C LYS A 76 -1.30 -13.38 9.57
N ASP A 77 -0.36 -14.15 9.03
CA ASP A 77 0.82 -13.60 8.35
C ASP A 77 0.40 -12.90 7.05
N ILE A 78 -0.51 -13.51 6.29
CA ILE A 78 -1.08 -12.89 5.08
C ILE A 78 -1.86 -11.63 5.46
N GLN A 79 -2.68 -11.67 6.52
CA GLN A 79 -3.41 -10.48 6.98
C GLN A 79 -2.46 -9.34 7.35
N LYS A 80 -1.36 -9.61 8.05
CA LYS A 80 -0.35 -8.61 8.41
C LYS A 80 0.29 -7.97 7.19
N LYS A 81 0.66 -8.77 6.18
CA LYS A 81 1.25 -8.27 4.92
C LYS A 81 0.31 -7.32 4.20
N ILE A 82 -0.96 -7.70 4.09
CA ILE A 82 -1.95 -6.86 3.41
C ILE A 82 -2.21 -5.58 4.22
N LEU A 83 -2.39 -5.70 5.53
CA LEU A 83 -2.61 -4.53 6.39
C LEU A 83 -1.43 -3.58 6.41
N PHE A 84 -0.20 -4.09 6.39
CA PHE A 84 1.01 -3.29 6.27
C PHE A 84 1.03 -2.50 4.96
N ALA A 85 0.71 -3.14 3.83
CA ALA A 85 0.64 -2.45 2.54
C ALA A 85 -0.43 -1.34 2.54
N LEU A 86 -1.58 -1.60 3.17
CA LEU A 86 -2.67 -0.62 3.31
C LEU A 86 -2.32 0.53 4.27
N ASP A 87 -1.58 0.26 5.35
CA ASP A 87 -1.08 1.26 6.31
C ASP A 87 -0.05 2.18 5.66
N TYR A 88 0.92 1.59 4.96
CA TYR A 88 1.91 2.31 4.15
C TYR A 88 1.22 3.20 3.12
N PHE A 89 0.23 2.67 2.40
CA PHE A 89 -0.56 3.47 1.48
C PHE A 89 -1.36 4.58 2.17
N SER A 90 -1.88 4.35 3.39
CA SER A 90 -2.70 5.34 4.10
C SER A 90 -1.89 6.50 4.65
N ASN A 91 -0.59 6.31 4.87
CA ASN A 91 0.30 7.34 5.37
C ASN A 91 0.30 8.58 4.45
N VAL A 92 0.01 9.75 5.01
CA VAL A 92 -0.15 11.01 4.26
C VAL A 92 1.18 11.59 3.81
N ASP A 93 2.28 11.22 4.46
CA ASP A 93 3.63 11.69 4.14
C ASP A 93 4.30 10.84 3.04
N ASP A 94 3.74 9.66 2.71
CA ASP A 94 4.22 8.82 1.61
C ASP A 94 3.57 9.26 0.28
N GLU A 95 4.37 9.85 -0.61
CA GLU A 95 3.96 10.18 -1.97
C GLU A 95 3.81 8.92 -2.83
N ILE A 96 2.74 8.84 -3.63
CA ILE A 96 2.59 7.78 -4.62
C ILE A 96 3.60 8.07 -5.75
N PRO A 97 4.56 7.17 -6.04
CA PRO A 97 5.52 7.40 -7.10
C PRO A 97 4.83 7.46 -8.46
N ASP A 98 5.14 8.49 -9.25
CA ASP A 98 4.60 8.69 -10.61
C ASP A 98 5.17 7.70 -11.65
N SER A 99 6.12 6.85 -11.25
CA SER A 99 6.74 5.85 -12.12
C SER A 99 7.15 4.60 -11.34
N ILE A 100 6.82 3.42 -11.89
CA ILE A 100 7.37 2.13 -11.44
C ILE A 100 8.54 1.79 -12.37
N PRO A 101 9.71 1.37 -11.85
CA PRO A 101 10.81 0.92 -12.70
C PRO A 101 10.39 -0.31 -13.54
N ILE A 102 10.68 -0.26 -14.83
CA ILE A 102 10.44 -1.34 -15.81
C ILE A 102 11.65 -2.28 -15.85
#